data_AF-A0A424HTN0-F1
#
_entry.id   AF-A0A424HTN0-F1
#
_cell.length_a   1.000
_cell.length_b   1.000
_cell.length_c   1.000
_cell.angle_alpha   90.00
_cell.angle_beta   90.00
_cell.angle_gamma   90.00
#
_symmetry.space_group_name_H-M   'P 1'
#
loop_
_entity.id
_entity.type
_entity.pdbx_description
1 polymer ?
#
loop_
_entity_poly.entity_id
_entity_poly.type
_entity_poly.pdbx_seq_one_letter_code
_entity_poly.pdbx_strand_id
1 'polypeptide(L)'
;MRTIRPTMSLSYTDLVTSLGSGGIVRGDVYPNAQLKLDMLDGSVEQLQLFPTQVASVMDRFVDNGVDVSLVPSTGNLIGLVLQSLPTLLLVGLLAFMVVRQTAMASMMPNRMLRDETVLSLGERVNTTFADVAGLTSAKEELREVVDYLQNPDRFLSSGAKAHQN
;
A
#
# COMPACT_ATOMS: atom_id res chain seq x y z
N MET A 1 30.69 -17.21 -38.67
CA MET A 1 30.25 -17.53 -37.29
C MET A 1 30.74 -16.41 -36.39
N ARG A 2 29.85 -15.62 -35.78
CA ARG A 2 30.25 -14.58 -34.81
C ARG A 2 30.48 -15.24 -33.46
N THR A 3 31.74 -15.40 -33.05
CA THR A 3 32.10 -15.90 -31.73
C THR A 3 31.86 -14.82 -30.70
N ILE A 4 30.82 -14.99 -29.89
CA ILE A 4 30.54 -14.12 -28.74
C ILE A 4 31.59 -14.48 -27.68
N ARG A 5 32.66 -13.67 -27.60
CA ARG A 5 33.67 -13.80 -26.54
C ARG A 5 33.03 -13.42 -25.19
N PRO A 6 33.40 -14.10 -24.08
CA PRO A 6 32.94 -13.71 -22.75
C PRO A 6 33.35 -12.25 -22.50
N THR A 7 32.41 -11.44 -22.01
CA THR A 7 32.56 -10.02 -21.71
C THR A 7 33.63 -9.83 -20.64
N MET A 8 34.90 -9.82 -21.05
CA MET A 8 35.98 -9.28 -20.25
C MET A 8 35.65 -7.80 -20.12
N SER A 9 35.34 -7.34 -18.90
CA SER A 9 35.00 -5.95 -18.65
C SER A 9 36.17 -5.10 -19.11
N LEU A 10 36.03 -4.46 -20.28
CA LEU A 10 37.04 -3.56 -20.82
C LEU A 10 37.27 -2.48 -19.76
N SER A 11 38.48 -2.36 -19.23
CA SER A 11 38.78 -1.30 -18.27
C SER A 11 38.74 0.05 -18.97
N TYR A 12 38.45 1.12 -18.22
CA TYR A 12 38.56 2.48 -18.75
C TYR A 12 39.93 2.75 -19.37
N THR A 13 41.00 2.20 -18.78
CA THR A 13 42.37 2.28 -19.32
C THR A 13 42.52 1.56 -20.65
N ASP A 14 41.89 0.39 -20.80
CA ASP A 14 41.95 -0.40 -22.02
C ASP A 14 41.20 0.31 -23.16
N LEU A 15 40.07 0.96 -22.85
CA LEU A 15 39.33 1.81 -23.77
C LEU A 15 40.17 3.00 -24.25
N VAL A 16 40.85 3.71 -23.35
CA VAL A 16 41.67 4.87 -23.74
C VAL A 16 42.84 4.42 -24.62
N THR A 17 43.41 3.25 -24.33
CA THR A 17 44.51 2.67 -25.12
C THR A 17 44.04 2.23 -26.50
N SER A 18 42.86 1.60 -26.60
CA SER A 18 42.28 1.15 -27.87
C SER A 18 41.78 2.30 -28.75
N LEU A 19 41.39 3.43 -28.13
CA LEU A 19 41.08 4.67 -28.84
C LEU A 19 42.34 5.27 -29.48
N GLY A 20 43.45 5.34 -28.74
CA GLY A 20 44.71 5.89 -29.24
C GLY A 20 45.42 5.01 -30.28
N SER A 21 45.14 3.71 -30.32
CA SER A 21 45.65 2.80 -31.34
C SER A 21 44.79 2.73 -32.60
N GLY A 22 43.68 3.48 -32.65
CA GLY A 22 42.76 3.51 -33.80
C GLY A 22 41.92 2.25 -33.95
N GLY A 23 41.71 1.49 -32.87
CA GLY A 23 40.98 0.21 -32.88
C GLY A 23 39.46 0.32 -33.00
N ILE A 24 38.90 1.51 -32.85
CA ILE A 24 37.46 1.74 -32.66
C ILE A 24 36.86 2.41 -33.91
N VAL A 25 35.80 1.82 -34.45
CA VAL A 25 35.10 2.29 -35.66
C VAL A 25 33.93 3.21 -35.30
N ARG A 26 33.19 2.85 -34.25
CA ARG A 26 31.98 3.58 -33.82
C ARG A 26 31.75 3.43 -32.33
N GLY A 27 31.30 4.51 -31.69
CA GLY A 27 30.86 4.53 -30.29
C GLY A 27 29.40 4.96 -30.19
N ASP A 28 28.51 4.06 -29.76
CA ASP A 28 27.13 4.38 -29.45
C ASP A 28 27.01 4.67 -27.95
N VAL A 29 26.59 5.90 -27.59
CA VAL A 29 26.35 6.30 -26.19
C VAL A 29 24.86 6.27 -25.88
N TYR A 30 24.53 5.55 -24.81
CA TYR A 30 23.18 5.41 -24.28
C TYR A 30 22.93 6.34 -23.07
N PRO A 31 21.68 6.76 -22.82
CA PRO A 31 21.33 7.67 -21.72
C PRO A 31 21.65 7.14 -20.31
N ASN A 32 21.80 5.83 -20.16
CA ASN A 32 22.19 5.16 -18.91
C ASN A 32 23.71 5.13 -18.68
N ALA A 33 24.47 5.99 -19.38
CA ALA A 33 25.93 6.02 -19.37
C ALA A 33 26.59 4.69 -19.83
N GLN A 34 25.87 3.89 -20.63
CA GLN A 34 26.47 2.75 -21.33
C GLN A 34 27.06 3.23 -22.64
N LEU A 35 28.25 2.74 -22.93
CA LEU A 35 28.95 2.95 -24.19
C LEU A 35 29.09 1.59 -24.87
N LYS A 36 28.64 1.51 -26.11
CA LYS A 36 28.84 0.33 -26.95
C LYS A 36 29.83 0.68 -28.05
N LEU A 37 30.89 -0.10 -28.14
CA LEU A 37 31.99 0.10 -29.05
C LEU A 37 31.96 -0.98 -30.13
N ASP A 38 31.90 -0.56 -31.37
CA ASP A 38 32.15 -1.43 -32.52
C ASP A 38 33.66 -1.34 -32.84
N MET A 39 34.38 -2.42 -32.54
CA MET A 39 35.82 -2.55 -32.80
C MET A 39 36.07 -2.91 -34.28
N LEU A 40 37.26 -2.57 -34.80
CA LEU A 40 37.69 -2.91 -36.16
C LEU A 40 37.68 -4.42 -36.47
N ASP A 41 37.79 -5.29 -35.45
CA ASP A 41 37.75 -6.75 -35.62
C ASP A 41 36.32 -7.32 -35.78
N GLY A 42 35.30 -6.45 -35.68
CA GLY A 42 33.88 -6.82 -35.72
C GLY A 42 33.29 -7.25 -34.37
N SER A 43 34.05 -7.19 -33.28
CA SER A 43 33.59 -7.38 -31.90
C SER A 43 32.88 -6.14 -31.39
N VAL A 44 31.85 -6.40 -30.59
CA VAL A 44 31.04 -5.37 -29.94
C VAL A 44 31.30 -5.46 -28.45
N GLU A 45 31.88 -4.41 -27.88
CA GLU A 45 32.14 -4.34 -26.44
C GLU A 45 31.25 -3.30 -25.77
N GLN A 46 30.85 -3.58 -24.54
CA GLN A 46 29.97 -2.70 -23.77
C GLN A 46 30.68 -2.29 -22.48
N LEU A 47 30.75 -0.99 -22.24
CA LEU A 47 31.31 -0.41 -21.03
C LEU A 47 30.28 0.44 -20.32
N GLN A 48 30.14 0.23 -19.01
CA GLN A 48 29.38 1.12 -18.14
C GLN A 48 30.32 2.25 -17.67
N LEU A 49 30.02 3.48 -18.09
CA LEU A 49 30.70 4.67 -17.61
C LEU A 49 29.95 5.30 -16.44
N PHE A 50 30.67 6.08 -15.65
CA PHE A 50 30.03 7.02 -14.73
C PHE A 50 29.56 8.25 -15.50
N PRO A 51 28.41 8.87 -15.14
CA PRO A 51 27.92 10.07 -15.82
C PRO A 51 28.94 11.22 -15.90
N THR A 52 29.79 11.35 -14.88
CA THR A 52 30.86 12.36 -14.82
C THR A 52 31.98 12.13 -15.84
N GLN A 53 32.15 10.90 -16.32
CA GLN A 53 33.21 10.53 -17.27
C GLN A 53 32.73 10.58 -18.72
N VAL A 54 31.41 10.58 -18.97
CA VAL A 54 30.85 10.55 -20.33
C VAL A 54 31.36 11.73 -21.16
N ALA A 55 31.33 12.95 -20.63
CA ALA A 55 31.84 14.14 -21.34
C ALA A 55 33.31 13.99 -21.75
N SER A 56 34.17 13.57 -20.81
CA SER A 56 35.61 13.39 -21.06
C SER A 56 35.92 12.29 -22.08
N VAL A 57 35.05 11.28 -22.19
CA VAL A 57 35.16 10.23 -23.19
C VAL A 57 34.67 10.74 -24.54
N MET A 58 33.55 11.45 -24.58
CA MET A 58 33.02 12.05 -25.82
C MET A 58 34.05 12.97 -26.50
N ASP A 59 34.69 13.85 -25.73
CA ASP A 59 35.73 14.76 -26.24
C ASP A 59 36.87 13.98 -26.89
N ARG A 60 37.34 12.90 -26.24
CA ARG A 60 38.40 12.04 -26.78
C ARG A 60 37.98 11.29 -28.04
N PHE A 61 36.73 10.87 -28.15
CA PHE A 61 36.22 10.20 -29.35
C PHE A 61 36.19 11.16 -30.55
N VAL A 62 35.77 12.40 -30.32
CA VAL A 62 35.80 13.47 -31.33
C VAL A 62 37.24 13.79 -31.74
N ASP A 63 38.15 13.93 -30.78
CA ASP A 63 39.58 14.22 -31.03
C ASP A 63 40.27 13.12 -31.85
N ASN A 64 39.82 11.87 -31.72
CA ASN A 64 40.36 10.72 -32.45
C ASN A 64 39.54 10.36 -33.71
N GLY A 65 38.56 11.20 -34.09
CA GLY A 65 37.77 11.02 -35.32
C GLY A 65 36.84 9.80 -35.32
N VAL A 66 36.44 9.31 -34.15
CA VAL A 66 35.52 8.17 -34.01
C VAL A 66 34.08 8.66 -34.16
N ASP A 67 33.29 7.97 -35.00
CA ASP A 67 31.87 8.29 -35.19
C ASP A 67 31.08 7.97 -33.91
N VAL A 68 30.50 9.01 -33.30
CA VAL A 68 29.73 8.92 -32.07
C VAL A 68 28.26 9.11 -32.37
N SER A 69 27.45 8.10 -32.01
CA SER A 69 26.00 8.19 -32.15
C SER A 69 25.32 8.18 -30.79
N LEU A 70 24.44 9.16 -30.57
CA LEU A 70 23.54 9.17 -29.42
C LEU A 70 22.35 8.28 -29.75
N VAL A 71 22.20 7.16 -29.05
CA VAL A 71 21.06 6.27 -29.26
C VAL A 71 19.98 6.65 -28.27
N PRO A 72 18.85 7.25 -28.70
CA PRO A 72 17.77 7.57 -27.80
C PRO A 72 17.20 6.27 -27.20
N SER A 73 16.93 6.28 -25.89
CA SER A 73 16.26 5.16 -25.24
C SER A 73 14.83 5.10 -25.76
N THR A 74 14.56 4.18 -26.68
CA THR A 74 13.19 3.85 -27.07
C THR A 74 12.57 3.08 -25.91
N GLY A 75 11.53 3.65 -25.30
CA GLY A 75 10.85 3.03 -24.15
C GLY A 75 10.40 1.61 -24.49
N ASN A 76 10.83 0.64 -23.67
CA ASN A 76 10.48 -0.77 -23.88
C ASN A 76 9.06 -1.04 -23.35
N LEU A 77 8.04 -0.75 -24.15
CA LEU A 77 6.63 -0.99 -23.80
C LEU A 77 6.36 -2.46 -23.44
N ILE A 78 7.02 -3.39 -24.14
CA ILE A 78 6.93 -4.83 -23.86
C ILE A 78 7.50 -5.12 -22.46
N GLY A 79 8.67 -4.58 -22.15
CA GLY A 79 9.29 -4.69 -20.83
C GLY A 79 8.43 -4.10 -19.71
N LEU A 80 7.78 -2.97 -19.96
CA LEU A 80 6.85 -2.34 -19.00
C LEU A 80 5.63 -3.24 -18.73
N VAL A 81 5.03 -3.80 -19.78
CA VAL A 81 3.90 -4.74 -19.64
C VAL A 81 4.33 -5.98 -18.85
N LEU A 82 5.45 -6.60 -19.20
CA LEU A 82 5.96 -7.79 -18.50
C LEU A 82 6.29 -7.50 -17.03
N GLN A 83 6.89 -6.35 -16.73
CA GLN A 83 7.19 -5.94 -15.35
C GLN A 83 5.92 -5.64 -14.54
N SER A 84 4.89 -5.06 -15.18
CA SER A 84 3.61 -4.76 -14.52
C SER A 84 2.73 -6.01 -14.32
N LEU A 85 3.03 -7.11 -15.01
CA LEU A 85 2.22 -8.32 -15.06
C LEU A 85 2.01 -8.97 -13.69
N PRO A 86 3.03 -9.15 -12.82
CA PRO A 86 2.84 -9.69 -11.48
C PRO A 86 1.94 -8.80 -10.60
N THR A 87 2.12 -7.47 -10.69
CA THR A 87 1.30 -6.50 -9.95
C THR A 87 -0.14 -6.50 -10.44
N LEU A 88 -0.35 -6.49 -11.77
CA LEU A 88 -1.69 -6.58 -12.37
C LEU A 88 -2.38 -7.90 -12.05
N LEU A 89 -1.66 -9.02 -12.01
CA LEU A 89 -2.21 -10.31 -11.62
C LEU A 89 -2.67 -10.27 -10.16
N LEU A 90 -1.85 -9.73 -9.25
CA LEU A 90 -2.22 -9.58 -7.84
C LEU A 90 -3.44 -8.68 -7.67
N VAL A 91 -3.42 -7.48 -8.26
CA VAL A 91 -4.54 -6.53 -8.21
C VAL A 91 -5.79 -7.13 -8.84
N GLY A 92 -5.66 -7.83 -9.97
CA GLY A 92 -6.76 -8.51 -10.64
C GLY A 92 -7.36 -9.64 -9.80
N LEU A 93 -6.53 -10.44 -9.15
CA LEU A 93 -6.97 -11.50 -8.24
C LEU A 93 -7.71 -10.92 -7.02
N LEU A 94 -7.16 -9.88 -6.40
CA LEU A 94 -7.78 -9.20 -5.26
C LEU A 94 -9.10 -8.52 -5.67
N ALA A 95 -9.12 -7.82 -6.80
CA ALA A 95 -10.32 -7.21 -7.35
C ALA A 95 -11.39 -8.27 -7.68
N PHE A 96 -11.01 -9.40 -8.26
CA PHE A 96 -11.93 -10.51 -8.52
C PHE A 96 -12.54 -11.06 -7.21
N MET A 97 -11.73 -11.19 -6.16
CA MET A 97 -12.20 -11.64 -4.85
C MET A 97 -13.17 -10.63 -4.23
N VAL A 98 -12.86 -9.33 -4.29
CA VAL A 98 -13.73 -8.25 -3.79
C VAL A 98 -15.02 -8.15 -4.59
N VAL A 99 -14.98 -8.24 -5.93
CA VAL A 99 -16.19 -8.20 -6.77
C VAL A 99 -17.08 -9.41 -6.48
N ARG A 100 -16.50 -10.60 -6.25
CA ARG A 100 -17.27 -11.78 -5.83
C ARG A 100 -17.86 -11.65 -4.42
N GLN A 101 -17.10 -11.12 -3.47
CA GLN A 101 -17.58 -10.92 -2.11
C GLN A 101 -18.63 -9.80 -2.03
N THR A 102 -18.48 -8.72 -2.78
CA THR A 102 -19.44 -7.61 -2.84
C THR A 102 -20.70 -7.97 -3.62
N ALA A 103 -20.63 -8.86 -4.63
CA ALA A 103 -21.84 -9.42 -5.23
C ALA A 103 -22.68 -10.18 -4.18
N MET A 104 -22.04 -10.95 -3.28
CA MET A 104 -22.74 -11.63 -2.17
C MET A 104 -23.07 -10.71 -0.98
N ALA A 105 -22.25 -9.69 -0.72
CA ALA A 105 -22.45 -8.70 0.34
C ALA A 105 -23.37 -7.54 -0.07
N SER A 106 -23.71 -7.38 -1.36
CA SER A 106 -24.75 -6.45 -1.81
C SER A 106 -26.15 -6.85 -1.35
N MET A 107 -26.33 -8.11 -0.92
CA MET A 107 -27.51 -8.59 -0.19
C MET A 107 -27.46 -8.34 1.32
N MET A 108 -26.30 -7.96 1.88
CA MET A 108 -26.17 -7.57 3.28
C MET A 108 -25.87 -6.07 3.36
N PRO A 109 -26.87 -5.22 3.60
CA PRO A 109 -26.68 -3.78 3.66
C PRO A 109 -25.79 -3.45 4.85
N ASN A 110 -24.49 -3.28 4.63
CA ASN A 110 -23.54 -2.50 5.43
C ASN A 110 -23.87 -2.43 6.95
N ARG A 111 -24.12 -3.58 7.61
CA ARG A 111 -24.59 -3.62 9.01
C ARG A 111 -23.47 -3.37 10.04
N MET A 112 -22.27 -3.01 9.59
CA MET A 112 -21.09 -2.83 10.43
C MET A 112 -20.71 -1.35 10.66
N LEU A 113 -21.46 -0.39 10.11
CA LEU A 113 -21.22 1.05 10.35
C LEU A 113 -22.35 1.72 11.13
N ARG A 114 -23.36 0.94 11.53
CA ARG A 114 -24.46 1.39 12.37
C ARG A 114 -24.30 0.63 13.67
N ASP A 115 -23.49 1.20 14.55
CA ASP A 115 -23.44 0.79 15.94
C ASP A 115 -24.85 1.03 16.54
N GLU A 116 -25.74 0.05 16.39
CA GLU A 116 -27.09 0.05 16.99
C GLU A 116 -27.03 -0.35 18.47
N THR A 117 -25.93 -0.06 19.16
CA THR A 117 -25.85 -0.18 20.62
C THR A 117 -26.42 1.03 21.35
N VAL A 118 -26.87 2.06 20.63
CA VAL A 118 -27.54 3.22 21.24
C VAL A 118 -29.04 3.11 20.96
N LEU A 119 -29.79 2.92 22.06
CA LEU A 119 -31.25 2.94 22.21
C LEU A 119 -32.00 1.59 22.05
N SER A 120 -31.61 0.58 22.84
CA SER A 120 -32.67 -0.20 23.51
C SER A 120 -33.29 0.69 24.60
N LEU A 121 -34.14 1.64 24.17
CA LEU A 121 -34.92 2.46 25.09
C LEU A 121 -36.04 1.59 25.65
N GLY A 122 -35.74 0.93 26.77
CA GLY A 122 -36.71 0.40 27.70
C GLY A 122 -37.69 -0.60 27.11
N GLU A 123 -37.30 -1.86 27.04
CA GLU A 123 -38.26 -2.91 27.31
C GLU A 123 -38.85 -2.59 28.69
N ARG A 124 -40.10 -2.09 28.73
CA ARG A 124 -40.82 -1.86 29.98
C ARG A 124 -41.00 -3.22 30.63
N VAL A 125 -40.09 -3.56 31.52
CA VAL A 125 -40.18 -4.75 32.37
C VAL A 125 -41.39 -4.55 33.28
N ASN A 126 -42.53 -5.12 32.89
CA ASN A 126 -43.76 -5.12 33.68
C ASN A 126 -43.73 -6.27 34.69
N THR A 127 -42.85 -6.19 35.69
CA THR A 127 -42.85 -7.13 36.82
C THR A 127 -43.67 -6.54 37.96
N THR A 128 -44.43 -7.39 38.65
CA THR A 128 -45.22 -7.01 39.83
C THR A 128 -44.58 -7.58 41.10
N PHE A 129 -44.93 -7.04 42.27
CA PHE A 129 -44.47 -7.59 43.56
C PHE A 129 -44.87 -9.05 43.80
N ALA A 130 -45.87 -9.56 43.06
CA ALA A 130 -46.27 -10.97 43.11
C ALA A 130 -45.21 -11.88 42.48
N ASP A 131 -44.44 -11.39 41.52
CA ASP A 131 -43.50 -12.16 40.71
C ASP A 131 -42.13 -12.36 41.40
N VAL A 132 -41.91 -11.73 42.56
CA VAL A 132 -40.66 -11.83 43.34
C VAL A 132 -40.80 -12.91 44.42
N ALA A 133 -40.02 -13.98 44.37
CA ALA A 133 -40.11 -15.06 45.35
C ALA A 133 -39.40 -14.72 46.69
N GLY A 134 -40.09 -14.85 47.81
CA GLY A 134 -39.52 -14.71 49.16
C GLY A 134 -39.30 -13.25 49.64
N LEU A 135 -39.13 -13.07 50.95
CA LEU A 135 -38.98 -11.79 51.67
C LEU A 135 -40.24 -10.88 51.71
N THR A 136 -41.20 -11.21 52.58
CA THR A 136 -42.39 -10.37 52.83
C THR A 136 -42.07 -9.03 53.48
N SER A 137 -41.07 -8.96 54.39
CA SER A 137 -40.66 -7.70 55.05
C SER A 137 -40.17 -6.66 54.04
N ALA A 138 -39.23 -7.03 53.17
CA ALA A 138 -38.67 -6.11 52.18
C ALA A 138 -39.69 -5.67 51.11
N LYS A 139 -40.68 -6.51 50.79
CA LYS A 139 -41.78 -6.11 49.91
C LYS A 139 -42.67 -5.04 50.53
N GLU A 140 -42.89 -5.10 51.85
CA GLU A 140 -43.73 -4.12 52.55
C GLU A 140 -43.00 -2.79 52.69
N GLU A 141 -41.72 -2.81 53.04
CA GLU A 141 -40.87 -1.62 53.07
C GLU A 141 -40.79 -0.93 51.68
N LEU A 142 -40.66 -1.71 50.60
CA LEU A 142 -40.64 -1.16 49.24
C LEU A 142 -42.01 -0.63 48.78
N ARG A 143 -43.13 -1.19 49.25
CA ARG A 143 -44.46 -0.65 48.96
C ARG A 143 -44.65 0.73 49.54
N GLU A 144 -44.13 0.99 50.74
CA GLU A 144 -44.16 2.32 51.35
C GLU A 144 -43.39 3.35 50.50
N VAL A 145 -42.21 2.98 49.99
CA VAL A 145 -41.44 3.85 49.09
C VAL A 145 -42.19 4.12 47.78
N VAL A 146 -42.84 3.11 47.19
CA VAL A 146 -43.62 3.30 45.97
C VAL A 146 -44.86 4.16 46.22
N ASP A 147 -45.56 3.99 47.35
CA ASP A 147 -46.70 4.83 47.73
C ASP A 147 -46.27 6.28 48.00
N TYR A 148 -45.11 6.48 48.63
CA TYR A 148 -44.49 7.80 48.77
C TYR A 148 -44.20 8.44 47.41
N LEU A 149 -43.67 7.69 46.45
CA LEU A 149 -43.40 8.19 45.11
C LEU A 149 -44.69 8.49 44.31
N GLN A 150 -45.77 7.73 44.51
CA GLN A 150 -47.05 7.99 43.85
C GLN A 150 -47.80 9.17 44.46
N ASN A 151 -47.75 9.34 45.77
CA ASN A 151 -48.56 10.34 46.50
C ASN A 151 -47.69 11.17 47.47
N PRO A 152 -46.66 11.90 46.98
CA PRO A 152 -45.67 12.55 47.85
C PRO A 152 -46.30 13.62 48.77
N ASP A 153 -47.31 14.33 48.28
CA ASP A 153 -48.00 15.40 49.03
C ASP A 153 -48.64 14.90 50.34
N ARG A 154 -49.09 13.64 50.36
CA ARG A 154 -49.74 13.00 51.53
C ARG A 154 -48.76 12.74 52.67
N PHE A 155 -47.52 12.42 52.33
CA PHE A 155 -46.44 12.21 53.28
C PHE A 155 -45.82 13.53 53.74
N LEU A 156 -45.78 14.54 52.88
CA LEU A 156 -45.36 15.91 53.23
C LEU A 156 -46.33 16.59 54.22
N SER A 157 -47.65 16.39 54.06
CA SER A 157 -48.65 16.96 54.97
C SER A 157 -48.69 16.30 56.36
N SER A 158 -48.18 15.08 56.49
CA SER A 158 -48.27 14.29 57.73
C SER A 158 -47.10 14.50 58.70
N GLY A 159 -46.06 15.28 58.33
CA GLY A 159 -44.99 15.68 59.25
C GLY A 159 -44.25 14.54 59.96
N ALA A 160 -44.16 13.36 59.33
CA ALA A 160 -43.51 12.20 59.94
C ALA A 160 -41.99 12.24 59.71
N LYS A 161 -41.25 12.37 60.80
CA LYS A 161 -39.79 12.31 60.89
C LYS A 161 -39.28 11.04 60.18
N ALA A 162 -38.30 11.21 59.29
CA ALA A 162 -37.45 10.13 58.83
C ALA A 162 -36.92 9.36 60.05
N HIS A 163 -37.30 8.09 60.17
CA HIS A 163 -36.79 7.22 61.20
C HIS A 163 -35.30 6.98 60.89
N GLN A 164 -34.43 7.57 61.70
CA GLN A 164 -33.00 7.24 61.68
C GLN A 164 -32.83 5.84 62.25
N ASN A 165 -32.28 4.93 61.45
CA ASN A 165 -31.32 3.93 61.91
C ASN A 165 -30.44 3.51 60.73
#